data_AF-A0A537ICJ0-F1
#
_entry.id   AF-A0A537ICJ0-F1
#
_cell.length_a   1.000
_cell.length_b   1.000
_cell.length_c   1.000
_cell.angle_alpha   90.00
_cell.angle_beta   90.00
_cell.angle_gamma   90.00
#
_symmetry.space_group_name_H-M   'P 1'
#
loop_
_entity.id
_entity.type
_entity.pdbx_description
1 polymer ?
#
loop_
_entity_poly.entity_id
_entity_poly.type
_entity_poly.pdbx_seq_one_letter_code
_entity_poly.pdbx_strand_id
1 'polypeptide(L)'
;MVFKKGGGEKIALNEIQTVRVYKPEEKGDYYIVDFTSEMSCASPSPFHIVAYRYAGFGWRATEYWTKDNSEMLTSEGKTRDSTDGSKARWCIVYGELPGNDEGGAIMLSHPDNYNHPEPLRIWDKKANGGRGDVFANFAPTKDKDWNLEPGKTYTLKYRLVVFNGKMDAAKAESSWQYFAKPAEIVVNR
;
A
#
# COMPACT_ATOMS: atom_id res chain seq x y z
N MET A 1 9.93 -15.00 -9.88
CA MET A 1 10.47 -16.34 -10.23
C MET A 1 10.47 -17.23 -9.00
N VAL A 2 10.53 -18.56 -9.16
CA VAL A 2 10.72 -19.53 -8.07
C VAL A 2 11.99 -20.34 -8.32
N PHE A 3 12.70 -20.69 -7.24
CA PHE A 3 13.89 -21.54 -7.29
C PHE A 3 13.50 -22.99 -7.03
N LYS A 4 14.00 -23.90 -7.86
CA LYS A 4 13.71 -25.33 -7.72
C LYS A 4 14.66 -25.96 -6.70
N LYS A 5 14.18 -27.00 -6.01
CA LYS A 5 15.03 -27.87 -5.20
C LYS A 5 16.04 -28.56 -6.12
N GLY A 6 17.34 -28.31 -5.92
CA GLY A 6 18.42 -28.82 -6.79
C GLY A 6 18.97 -27.80 -7.79
N GLY A 7 18.51 -26.55 -7.77
CA GLY A 7 19.02 -25.46 -8.61
C GLY A 7 18.14 -25.15 -9.82
N GLY A 8 18.40 -23.98 -10.42
CA GLY A 8 17.62 -23.44 -11.53
C GLY A 8 16.38 -22.66 -11.08
N GLU A 9 15.84 -21.90 -12.03
CA GLU A 9 14.71 -21.01 -11.82
C GLU A 9 13.55 -21.34 -12.76
N LYS A 10 12.35 -20.93 -12.36
CA LYS A 10 11.14 -20.98 -13.18
C LYS A 10 10.37 -19.68 -12.99
N ILE A 11 9.84 -19.12 -14.07
CA ILE A 11 8.89 -18.02 -13.97
C ILE A 11 7.58 -18.60 -13.41
N ALA A 12 7.13 -18.09 -12.27
CA ALA A 12 5.92 -18.55 -11.59
C ALA A 12 4.75 -17.58 -11.73
N LEU A 13 5.06 -16.30 -11.90
CA LEU A 13 4.10 -15.21 -11.88
C LEU A 13 4.48 -14.22 -12.97
N ASN A 14 3.48 -13.79 -13.74
CA ASN A 14 3.53 -12.59 -14.56
C ASN A 14 2.84 -11.47 -13.79
N GLU A 15 3.39 -10.27 -13.84
CA GLU A 15 2.80 -9.09 -13.21
C GLU A 15 2.84 -7.91 -14.18
N ILE A 16 1.70 -7.24 -14.35
CA ILE A 16 1.61 -5.95 -15.04
C ILE A 16 1.28 -4.90 -13.98
N GLN A 17 2.14 -3.89 -13.87
CA GLN A 17 1.91 -2.75 -12.99
C GLN A 17 1.55 -1.52 -13.82
N THR A 18 0.37 -0.97 -13.57
CA THR A 18 -0.08 0.30 -14.15
C THR A 18 0.00 1.38 -13.08
N VAL A 19 0.68 2.49 -13.41
CA VAL A 19 0.77 3.68 -12.56
C VAL A 19 0.11 4.85 -13.27
N ARG A 20 -0.79 5.56 -12.58
CA ARG A 20 -1.41 6.79 -13.09
C ARG A 20 -1.24 7.91 -12.08
N VAL A 21 -0.75 9.05 -12.54
CA VAL A 21 -0.53 10.23 -11.70
C VAL A 21 -1.50 11.32 -12.14
N TYR A 22 -2.20 11.90 -11.18
CA TYR A 22 -3.12 13.01 -11.39
C TYR A 22 -2.74 14.17 -10.48
N LYS A 23 -2.81 15.38 -11.02
CA LYS A 23 -2.77 16.62 -10.26
C LYS A 23 -4.16 17.25 -10.37
N PRO A 24 -4.97 17.23 -9.29
CA PRO A 24 -6.30 17.86 -9.31
C PRO A 24 -6.21 19.34 -9.64
N GLU A 25 -7.09 19.83 -10.51
CA GLU A 25 -7.01 21.19 -11.08
C GLU A 25 -7.40 22.30 -10.09
N GLU A 26 -8.15 22.00 -9.02
CA GLU A 26 -8.59 23.00 -8.03
C GLU A 26 -8.05 22.74 -6.61
N LYS A 27 -7.37 23.76 -6.07
CA LYS A 27 -7.18 24.07 -4.62
C LYS A 27 -6.46 23.04 -3.73
N GLY A 28 -5.60 22.18 -4.26
CA GLY A 28 -4.82 21.27 -3.42
C GLY A 28 -3.35 21.15 -3.82
N ASP A 29 -2.44 21.35 -2.87
CA ASP A 29 -1.02 20.96 -2.97
C ASP A 29 -0.88 19.46 -2.70
N TYR A 30 -1.50 18.64 -3.55
CA TYR A 30 -1.42 17.19 -3.48
C TYR A 30 -1.46 16.53 -4.86
N TYR A 31 -0.89 15.32 -4.93
CA TYR A 31 -0.94 14.44 -6.10
C TYR A 31 -1.67 13.16 -5.74
N ILE A 32 -2.42 12.62 -6.71
CA ILE A 32 -3.00 11.29 -6.61
C ILE A 32 -2.15 10.36 -7.48
N VAL A 33 -1.71 9.25 -6.89
CA VAL A 33 -0.99 8.19 -7.61
C VAL A 33 -1.73 6.88 -7.45
N ASP A 34 -2.31 6.38 -8.53
CA ASP A 34 -2.94 5.07 -8.57
C ASP A 34 -1.95 4.00 -9.01
N PHE A 35 -1.96 2.88 -8.30
CA PHE A 35 -1.22 1.67 -8.63
C PHE A 35 -2.23 0.54 -8.85
N THR A 36 -2.12 -0.15 -9.97
CA THR A 36 -2.84 -1.41 -10.22
C THR A 36 -1.81 -2.47 -10.57
N SER A 37 -1.77 -3.56 -9.79
CA SER A 37 -0.96 -4.74 -10.06
C SER A 37 -1.89 -5.87 -10.49
N GLU A 38 -1.69 -6.37 -11.71
CA GLU A 38 -2.41 -7.51 -12.26
C GLU A 38 -1.46 -8.70 -12.36
N MET A 39 -1.78 -9.75 -11.62
CA MET A 39 -0.96 -10.94 -11.48
C MET A 39 -1.64 -12.15 -12.12
N SER A 40 -0.87 -12.97 -12.84
CA SER A 40 -1.33 -14.25 -13.37
C SER A 40 -0.25 -15.31 -13.28
N CYS A 41 -0.64 -16.58 -13.16
CA CYS A 41 0.32 -17.69 -13.16
C CYS A 41 1.07 -17.74 -14.50
N ALA A 42 2.40 -17.78 -14.45
CA ALA A 42 3.24 -17.89 -15.65
C ALA A 42 3.40 -19.34 -16.15
N SER A 43 2.70 -20.29 -15.53
CA SER A 43 2.74 -21.70 -15.91
C SER A 43 1.41 -22.40 -15.66
N PRO A 44 1.22 -23.63 -16.17
CA PRO A 44 0.03 -24.44 -15.88
C PRO A 44 -0.08 -24.93 -14.43
N SER A 45 0.90 -24.64 -13.57
CA SER A 45 0.86 -24.98 -12.15
C SER A 45 0.31 -23.81 -11.34
N PRO A 46 -0.56 -24.04 -10.34
CA PRO A 46 -0.95 -23.02 -9.38
C PRO A 46 0.26 -22.39 -8.70
N PHE A 47 0.16 -21.11 -8.39
CA PHE A 47 1.16 -20.39 -7.62
C PHE A 47 0.64 -20.09 -6.21
N HIS A 48 1.17 -20.84 -5.25
CA HIS A 48 0.79 -20.74 -3.85
C HIS A 48 1.73 -19.77 -3.11
N ILE A 49 1.19 -18.62 -2.72
CA ILE A 49 1.88 -17.63 -1.90
C ILE A 49 1.56 -17.96 -0.44
N VAL A 50 2.53 -18.47 0.30
CA VAL A 50 2.37 -18.79 1.72
C VAL A 50 2.25 -17.52 2.56
N ALA A 51 1.56 -17.63 3.70
CA ALA A 51 1.45 -16.57 4.67
C ALA A 51 2.85 -16.10 5.11
N TYR A 52 3.15 -14.83 4.88
CA TYR A 52 4.44 -14.23 5.20
C TYR A 52 4.30 -12.73 5.42
N ARG A 53 5.11 -12.19 6.34
CA ARG A 53 5.05 -10.80 6.81
C ARG A 53 5.24 -9.71 5.75
N TYR A 54 5.61 -10.05 4.51
CA TYR A 54 5.81 -9.13 3.39
C TYR A 54 5.11 -9.67 2.14
N ALA A 55 4.35 -8.80 1.47
CA ALA A 55 3.78 -8.95 0.14
C ALA A 55 3.11 -7.63 -0.28
N GLY A 56 2.48 -7.58 -1.44
CA GLY A 56 1.61 -6.46 -1.84
C GLY A 56 2.38 -5.16 -2.07
N PHE A 57 1.82 -4.05 -1.58
CA PHE A 57 2.30 -2.71 -1.90
C PHE A 57 3.00 -2.05 -0.72
N GLY A 58 4.30 -1.79 -0.88
CA GLY A 58 5.17 -1.27 0.17
C GLY A 58 5.89 0.01 -0.24
N TRP A 59 6.04 0.91 0.72
CA TRP A 59 6.75 2.17 0.58
C TRP A 59 7.83 2.29 1.65
N ARG A 60 9.09 2.43 1.21
CA ARG A 60 10.19 2.93 2.03
C ARG A 60 10.23 4.44 1.85
N ALA A 61 10.00 5.19 2.93
CA ALA A 61 9.91 6.63 2.83
C ALA A 61 11.30 7.29 2.72
N THR A 62 11.29 8.62 2.64
CA THR A 62 12.48 9.45 2.54
C THR A 62 13.46 9.22 3.69
N GLU A 63 14.75 9.43 3.42
CA GLU A 63 15.82 9.32 4.41
C GLU A 63 15.74 10.36 5.53
N TYR A 64 14.96 11.44 5.35
CA TYR A 64 14.75 12.45 6.38
C TYR A 64 13.93 11.94 7.56
N TRP A 65 13.12 10.90 7.37
CA TRP A 65 12.18 10.44 8.38
C TRP A 65 12.77 9.36 9.29
N THR A 66 12.75 9.66 10.59
CA THR A 66 13.16 8.78 11.69
C THR A 66 12.00 8.60 12.66
N LYS A 67 12.21 7.89 13.77
CA LYS A 67 11.21 7.79 14.84
C LYS A 67 10.82 9.12 15.48
N ASP A 68 11.67 10.14 15.37
CA ASP A 68 11.58 11.39 16.13
C ASP A 68 10.79 12.48 15.37
N ASN A 69 10.65 12.36 14.05
CA ASN A 69 10.01 13.37 13.19
C ASN A 69 8.99 12.79 12.21
N SER A 70 8.49 11.57 12.45
CA SER A 70 7.49 10.93 11.60
C SER A 70 6.41 10.23 12.41
N GLU A 71 5.21 10.22 11.85
CA GLU A 71 4.02 9.69 12.47
C GLU A 71 3.20 8.84 11.47
N MET A 72 2.33 8.00 12.03
CA MET A 72 1.39 7.21 11.25
C MET A 72 0.05 7.16 11.96
N LEU A 73 -1.03 7.10 11.19
CA LEU A 73 -2.40 6.91 11.67
C LEU A 73 -3.17 6.00 10.71
N THR A 74 -3.86 5.00 11.24
CA THR A 74 -4.69 4.09 10.43
C THR A 74 -6.18 4.37 10.54
N SER A 75 -6.96 3.74 9.66
CA SER A 75 -8.43 3.71 9.72
C SER A 75 -9.00 3.21 11.04
N GLU A 76 -8.23 2.42 11.79
CA GLU A 76 -8.62 1.89 13.10
C GLU A 76 -8.12 2.76 14.27
N GLY A 77 -7.62 3.97 13.99
CA GLY A 77 -7.08 4.88 15.00
C GLY A 77 -5.75 4.45 15.60
N LYS A 78 -5.01 3.53 14.95
CA LYS A 78 -3.73 3.03 15.47
C LYS A 78 -2.58 3.92 15.03
N THR A 79 -1.67 4.17 15.97
CA THR A 79 -0.43 4.91 15.74
C THR A 79 0.71 3.94 15.42
N ARG A 80 1.82 4.48 14.88
CA ARG A 80 3.01 3.73 14.43
C ARG A 80 3.43 2.57 15.36
N ASP A 81 3.40 2.77 16.67
CA ASP A 81 3.85 1.78 17.67
C ASP A 81 2.90 0.57 17.83
N SER A 82 1.67 0.67 17.30
CA SER A 82 0.61 -0.34 17.47
C SER A 82 0.03 -0.87 16.15
N THR A 83 0.61 -0.45 15.02
CA THR A 83 0.02 -0.70 13.69
C THR A 83 0.50 -1.99 13.01
N ASP A 84 1.72 -2.48 13.28
CA ASP A 84 2.22 -3.69 12.61
C ASP A 84 1.32 -4.91 12.90
N GLY A 85 0.86 -5.58 11.86
CA GLY A 85 -0.03 -6.75 11.96
C GLY A 85 -1.50 -6.42 12.16
N SER A 86 -1.86 -5.15 12.38
CA SER A 86 -3.25 -4.71 12.32
C SER A 86 -3.76 -4.68 10.88
N LYS A 87 -5.10 -4.65 10.72
CA LYS A 87 -5.75 -4.45 9.42
C LYS A 87 -6.21 -3.00 9.30
N ALA A 88 -6.14 -2.43 8.10
CA ALA A 88 -6.62 -1.08 7.85
C ALA A 88 -7.07 -0.91 6.40
N ARG A 89 -7.97 0.06 6.16
CA ARG A 89 -8.39 0.46 4.81
C ARG A 89 -7.51 1.57 4.25
N TRP A 90 -6.97 2.39 5.13
CA TRP A 90 -6.02 3.44 4.81
C TRP A 90 -5.00 3.62 5.94
N CYS A 91 -3.83 4.17 5.58
CA CYS A 91 -2.76 4.53 6.52
C CYS A 91 -2.16 5.88 6.08
N ILE A 92 -2.24 6.89 6.94
CA ILE A 92 -1.48 8.14 6.79
C ILE A 92 -0.06 7.87 7.26
N VAL A 93 0.92 8.28 6.46
CA VAL A 93 2.34 8.26 6.82
C VAL A 93 2.91 9.63 6.46
N TYR A 94 3.41 10.37 7.45
CA TYR A 94 3.92 11.72 7.26
C TYR A 94 5.10 12.03 8.18
N GLY A 95 5.85 13.07 7.86
CA GLY A 95 6.93 13.56 8.70
C GLY A 95 7.50 14.90 8.23
N GLU A 96 8.43 15.42 9.01
CA GLU A 96 9.13 16.67 8.72
C GLU A 96 10.03 16.54 7.47
N LEU A 97 10.20 17.64 6.76
CA LEU A 97 11.05 17.79 5.58
C LEU A 97 12.03 18.95 5.76
N PRO A 98 13.15 18.98 5.00
CA PRO A 98 14.09 20.10 5.04
C PRO A 98 13.41 21.44 4.76
N GLY A 99 13.93 22.51 5.34
CA GLY A 99 13.42 23.87 5.10
C GLY A 99 12.19 24.25 5.93
N ASN A 100 11.96 23.58 7.06
CA ASN A 100 10.79 23.80 7.93
C ASN A 100 9.48 23.52 7.18
N ASP A 101 9.46 22.42 6.43
CA ASP A 101 8.31 21.90 5.70
C ASP A 101 7.91 20.53 6.30
N GLU A 102 6.74 20.03 5.94
CA GLU A 102 6.28 18.70 6.32
C GLU A 102 5.38 18.13 5.23
N GLY A 103 5.27 16.82 5.16
CA GLY A 103 4.46 16.18 4.14
C GLY A 103 4.34 14.68 4.31
N GLY A 104 3.54 14.06 3.46
CA GLY A 104 3.19 12.67 3.62
C GLY A 104 2.48 12.06 2.43
N ALA A 105 2.08 10.81 2.61
CA ALA A 105 1.10 10.18 1.75
C ALA A 105 0.06 9.43 2.58
N ILE A 106 -1.18 9.45 2.10
CA ILE A 106 -2.22 8.53 2.55
C ILE A 106 -2.17 7.32 1.63
N MET A 107 -1.81 6.16 2.17
CA MET A 107 -1.89 4.88 1.48
C MET A 107 -3.30 4.33 1.59
N LEU A 108 -3.94 4.02 0.46
CA LEU A 108 -5.32 3.51 0.39
C LEU A 108 -5.35 2.12 -0.24
N SER A 109 -6.05 1.19 0.41
CA SER A 109 -6.34 -0.16 -0.10
C SER A 109 -7.76 -0.22 -0.64
N HIS A 110 -7.96 -0.84 -1.81
CA HIS A 110 -9.28 -0.97 -2.44
C HIS A 110 -10.06 -2.17 -1.86
N PRO A 111 -11.40 -2.08 -1.68
CA PRO A 111 -12.23 -3.19 -1.19
C PRO A 111 -12.08 -4.51 -1.95
N ASP A 112 -11.85 -4.44 -3.26
CA ASP A 112 -11.64 -5.62 -4.12
C ASP A 112 -10.31 -6.36 -3.86
N ASN A 113 -9.37 -5.77 -3.12
CA ASN A 113 -8.08 -6.38 -2.89
C ASN A 113 -8.22 -7.66 -2.07
N TYR A 114 -7.35 -8.63 -2.37
CA TYR A 114 -7.27 -9.84 -1.57
C TYR A 114 -6.98 -9.50 -0.10
N ASN A 115 -7.77 -10.08 0.81
CA ASN A 115 -7.65 -9.89 2.25
C ASN A 115 -7.91 -8.44 2.74
N HIS A 116 -8.72 -7.65 2.01
CA HIS A 116 -9.17 -6.34 2.48
C HIS A 116 -10.15 -6.42 3.68
N PRO A 117 -10.12 -5.49 4.66
CA PRO A 117 -9.06 -4.51 4.94
C PRO A 117 -7.72 -5.20 5.15
N GLU A 118 -6.67 -4.71 4.50
CA GLU A 118 -5.43 -5.46 4.37
C GLU A 118 -4.57 -5.41 5.65
N PRO A 119 -3.86 -6.49 6.00
CA PRO A 119 -2.87 -6.45 7.06
C PRO A 119 -1.75 -5.47 6.74
N LEU A 120 -1.28 -4.76 7.74
CA LEU A 120 -0.16 -3.85 7.61
C LEU A 120 1.16 -4.48 8.06
N ARG A 121 2.23 -4.15 7.34
CA ARG A 121 3.62 -4.33 7.77
C ARG A 121 4.26 -2.96 7.94
N ILE A 122 4.52 -2.59 9.19
CA ILE A 122 5.07 -1.30 9.59
C ILE A 122 6.39 -1.50 10.34
N TRP A 123 7.42 -0.75 9.98
CA TRP A 123 8.63 -0.68 10.81
C TRP A 123 8.37 0.17 12.06
N ASP A 124 8.44 -0.48 13.22
CA ASP A 124 8.33 0.20 14.51
C ASP A 124 9.50 1.19 14.71
N LYS A 125 9.44 1.99 15.77
CA LYS A 125 10.46 2.98 16.09
C LYS A 125 11.84 2.40 16.42
N LYS A 126 11.97 1.08 16.62
CA LYS A 126 13.23 0.39 16.91
C LYS A 126 13.89 -0.16 15.65
N ALA A 127 13.23 -0.12 14.50
CA ALA A 127 13.76 -0.59 13.23
C ALA A 127 15.07 0.10 12.84
N ASN A 128 15.87 -0.58 12.00
CA ASN A 128 17.14 -0.11 11.46
C ASN A 128 18.11 0.40 12.53
N GLY A 129 18.39 -0.44 13.52
CA GLY A 129 19.33 -0.12 14.59
C GLY A 129 18.83 0.95 15.56
N GLY A 130 17.51 1.17 15.67
CA GLY A 130 16.91 2.14 16.59
C GLY A 130 16.79 3.56 16.04
N ARG A 131 17.15 3.79 14.78
CA ARG A 131 16.87 5.04 14.06
C ARG A 131 15.37 5.20 13.77
N GLY A 132 14.69 4.08 13.53
CA GLY A 132 13.26 4.06 13.26
C GLY A 132 12.92 4.65 11.90
N ASP A 133 13.63 4.23 10.84
CA ASP A 133 13.27 4.61 9.47
C ASP A 133 11.85 4.13 9.14
N VAL A 134 11.21 4.84 8.22
CA VAL A 134 9.80 4.64 7.90
C VAL A 134 9.62 3.64 6.76
N PHE A 135 8.88 2.58 7.05
CA PHE A 135 8.34 1.65 6.06
C PHE A 135 6.86 1.39 6.36
N ALA A 136 6.03 1.48 5.33
CA ALA A 136 4.62 1.16 5.40
C ALA A 136 4.21 0.26 4.23
N ASN A 137 3.42 -0.77 4.51
CA ASN A 137 3.08 -1.79 3.52
C ASN A 137 1.71 -2.41 3.80
N PHE A 138 0.86 -2.45 2.78
CA PHE A 138 -0.27 -3.37 2.73
C PHE A 138 0.24 -4.75 2.30
N ALA A 139 0.22 -5.70 3.23
CA ALA A 139 0.73 -7.05 3.09
C ALA A 139 -0.44 -8.05 3.05
N PRO A 140 -1.11 -8.24 1.90
CA PRO A 140 -2.34 -9.03 1.80
C PRO A 140 -2.17 -10.51 2.20
N THR A 141 -0.93 -11.01 2.25
CA THR A 141 -0.62 -12.38 2.65
C THR A 141 0.04 -12.47 4.03
N LYS A 142 -0.02 -11.43 4.87
CA LYS A 142 0.64 -11.45 6.19
C LYS A 142 0.11 -12.53 7.13
N ASP A 143 -1.20 -12.71 7.15
CA ASP A 143 -1.93 -13.60 8.06
C ASP A 143 -2.70 -14.70 7.31
N LYS A 144 -2.53 -14.80 5.99
CA LYS A 144 -3.28 -15.74 5.15
C LYS A 144 -2.50 -16.09 3.88
N ASP A 145 -2.51 -17.36 3.51
CA ASP A 145 -2.02 -17.81 2.21
C ASP A 145 -2.85 -17.23 1.06
N TRP A 146 -2.29 -17.15 -0.14
CA TRP A 146 -2.99 -16.79 -1.36
C TRP A 146 -2.64 -17.76 -2.49
N ASN A 147 -3.64 -18.51 -2.94
CA ASN A 147 -3.48 -19.45 -4.05
C ASN A 147 -3.95 -18.82 -5.37
N LEU A 148 -3.05 -18.73 -6.33
CA LEU A 148 -3.32 -18.23 -7.66
C LEU A 148 -3.44 -19.42 -8.62
N GLU A 149 -4.55 -19.47 -9.35
CA GLU A 149 -4.85 -20.55 -10.29
C GLU A 149 -4.47 -20.15 -11.73
N PRO A 150 -4.01 -21.11 -12.56
CA PRO A 150 -3.78 -20.87 -13.98
C PRO A 150 -5.04 -20.38 -14.70
N GLY A 151 -4.87 -19.48 -15.67
CA GLY A 151 -5.97 -18.92 -16.46
C GLY A 151 -6.79 -17.83 -15.76
N LYS A 152 -6.40 -17.41 -14.55
CA LYS A 152 -7.03 -16.30 -13.83
C LYS A 152 -6.09 -15.10 -13.72
N THR A 153 -6.68 -13.91 -13.67
CA THR A 153 -6.01 -12.65 -13.34
C THR A 153 -6.45 -12.20 -11.95
N TYR A 154 -5.48 -11.81 -11.14
CA TYR A 154 -5.66 -11.34 -9.77
C TYR A 154 -5.21 -9.89 -9.69
N THR A 155 -6.09 -9.00 -9.25
CA THR A 155 -5.80 -7.56 -9.25
C THR A 155 -5.68 -7.02 -7.83
N LEU A 156 -4.64 -6.24 -7.59
CA LEU A 156 -4.51 -5.38 -6.41
C LEU A 156 -4.51 -3.93 -6.86
N LYS A 157 -5.34 -3.09 -6.23
CA LYS A 157 -5.49 -1.67 -6.51
C LYS A 157 -5.13 -0.87 -5.27
N TYR A 158 -4.25 0.10 -5.43
CA TYR A 158 -3.84 1.02 -4.36
C TYR A 158 -3.86 2.45 -4.87
N ARG A 159 -4.03 3.39 -3.94
CA ARG A 159 -3.89 4.82 -4.21
C ARG A 159 -3.00 5.45 -3.16
N LEU A 160 -2.10 6.33 -3.59
CA LEU A 160 -1.44 7.31 -2.74
C LEU A 160 -2.11 8.67 -2.95
N VAL A 161 -2.44 9.34 -1.86
CA VAL A 161 -2.70 10.79 -1.85
C VAL A 161 -1.48 11.43 -1.23
N VAL A 162 -0.59 11.99 -2.05
CA VAL A 162 0.68 12.60 -1.65
C VAL A 162 0.45 14.08 -1.39
N PHE A 163 0.81 14.58 -0.21
CA PHE A 163 0.46 15.94 0.23
C PHE A 163 1.64 16.65 0.92
N ASN A 164 1.61 17.98 0.87
CA ASN A 164 2.35 18.85 1.80
C ASN A 164 1.47 19.21 3.01
N GLY A 165 2.09 19.50 4.14
CA GLY A 165 1.41 19.76 5.41
C GLY A 165 0.90 18.49 6.09
N LYS A 166 -0.22 18.61 6.82
CA LYS A 166 -0.88 17.49 7.52
C LYS A 166 -2.25 17.15 6.94
N MET A 167 -2.53 15.85 6.93
CA MET A 167 -3.86 15.29 6.69
C MET A 167 -4.37 14.63 7.97
N ASP A 168 -5.67 14.77 8.22
CA ASP A 168 -6.35 14.15 9.35
C ASP A 168 -7.14 12.89 8.91
N ALA A 169 -7.68 12.18 9.89
CA ALA A 169 -8.49 10.97 9.66
C ALA A 169 -9.73 11.24 8.79
N ALA A 170 -10.34 12.43 8.88
CA ALA A 170 -11.54 12.75 8.11
C ALA A 170 -11.20 12.91 6.61
N LYS A 171 -10.09 13.58 6.29
CA LYS A 171 -9.57 13.69 4.92
C LYS A 171 -9.12 12.34 4.37
N ALA A 172 -8.49 11.50 5.19
CA ALA A 172 -8.11 10.14 4.79
C ALA A 172 -9.33 9.26 4.49
N GLU A 173 -10.34 9.27 5.36
CA GLU A 173 -11.58 8.53 5.14
C GLU A 173 -12.33 9.03 3.89
N SER A 174 -12.42 10.35 3.71
CA SER A 174 -13.03 10.93 2.50
C SER A 174 -12.29 10.51 1.23
N SER A 175 -10.95 10.51 1.26
CA SER A 175 -10.11 10.06 0.14
C SER A 175 -10.32 8.57 -0.16
N TRP A 176 -10.44 7.76 0.89
CA TRP A 176 -10.71 6.33 0.77
C TRP A 176 -12.08 6.06 0.17
N GLN A 177 -13.14 6.73 0.64
CA GLN A 177 -14.50 6.55 0.10
C GLN A 177 -14.56 6.87 -1.40
N TYR A 178 -13.89 7.95 -1.84
CA TYR A 178 -13.79 8.31 -3.25
C TYR A 178 -13.03 7.25 -4.08
N PHE A 179 -12.00 6.63 -3.50
CA PHE A 179 -11.25 5.57 -4.16
C PHE A 179 -11.99 4.23 -4.20
N ALA A 180 -12.64 3.85 -3.09
CA ALA A 180 -13.34 2.59 -2.90
C ALA A 180 -14.67 2.50 -3.66
N LYS A 181 -15.28 3.66 -3.94
CA LYS A 181 -16.55 3.78 -4.67
C LYS A 181 -16.38 4.83 -5.77
N PRO A 182 -15.66 4.51 -6.87
CA PRO A 182 -15.57 5.44 -7.99
C PRO A 182 -16.99 5.81 -8.44
N ALA A 183 -17.25 7.10 -8.64
CA ALA A 183 -18.58 7.60 -8.99
C ALA A 183 -19.14 6.88 -10.22
N GLU A 184 -20.40 6.45 -10.16
CA GLU A 184 -21.10 5.94 -11.33
C GLU A 184 -21.24 7.08 -12.35
N ILE A 185 -20.54 6.97 -13.47
CA ILE A 185 -20.72 7.90 -14.58
C ILE A 185 -21.98 7.48 -15.32
N VAL A 186 -23.10 8.14 -15.02
CA VAL A 186 -24.32 8.03 -15.84
C VAL A 186 -24.13 8.92 -17.06
N VAL A 187 -23.80 8.31 -18.20
CA VAL A 187 -23.83 9.00 -19.50
C VAL A 187 -25.26 8.98 -20.00
N ASN A 188 -25.99 10.07 -19.81
CA ASN A 188 -27.27 10.26 -20.49
C ASN A 188 -26.99 10.44 -21.99
N ARG A 189 -27.56 9.57 -22.82
CA ARG A 189 -27.55 9.68 -24.28
C ARG A 189 -28.65 10.61 -24.76
#